data_AF-A0A9P6K0V5-F1
#
_entry.id   AF-A0A9P6K0V5-F1
#
_cell.length_a   1.000
_cell.length_b   1.000
_cell.length_c   1.000
_cell.angle_alpha   90.00
_cell.angle_beta   90.00
_cell.angle_gamma   90.00
#
_symmetry.space_group_name_H-M   'P 1'
#
loop_
_entity.id
_entity.type
_entity.pdbx_description
1 polymer ?
#
loop_
_entity_poly.entity_id
_entity_poly.type
_entity_poly.pdbx_seq_one_letter_code
_entity_poly.pdbx_strand_id
1 'polypeptide(L)'
;MADSKGAAPASVSWRKFAFLNLTPAQYFVRLIPAIVYGLYTYSTRGPFQPPSCTSFGLSCPMTTNHISGVLERPEYYGQVLGYYTDLIAQSEDLGGSLAVFVDGMAVIDVYTGFKDLARTQVYDNTTLQQVYSSGKAVEGIIIARLVDQGRLDYEAKIVEYWPEFGQNGKEEVRLRDLMVHEAGVPALDDEDKLDALSWASMGDEEKFSERLARQPHVFGGKPTRAYHAITRGWFLNEIVKRTDPKGRTIGQIAQQDLMTDYEDLELYYSKLPKESDWEDRLSPMHDYPLLRLLGRLVLPQVIQNSRIFGNPRTLPLHRIVKRSFDSKSLTARTLTPKFAPWPRLLRTPEAHVYEGTSFSLKSNAHSLARLMSMMANKGGSTRPGEPNLLSTETYTQATTLHGTSLDEVTGEIVPLSVGGWAKTRSFYGEGPLKGVEVQGWSGAEGSLILWIEELGIGFSYVTNAFGASETLLGDYRGKTLLDRVVYARKSELGLLPKKKAPEEQAEAGAGAEEK
;
A
#
# COMPACT_ATOMS: atom_id res chain seq x y z
N MET A 1 74.54 22.62 19.87
CA MET A 1 74.51 22.74 21.35
C MET A 1 73.09 22.37 21.76
N ALA A 2 72.88 21.10 22.08
CA ALA A 2 72.72 20.61 23.47
C ALA A 2 71.31 20.94 23.99
N ASP A 3 70.37 20.00 23.84
CA ASP A 3 70.00 18.97 24.84
C ASP A 3 69.02 19.52 25.90
N SER A 4 67.74 19.10 25.81
CA SER A 4 67.05 18.58 26.99
C SER A 4 65.89 17.68 26.55
N LYS A 5 65.99 16.44 27.02
CA LYS A 5 65.06 15.33 26.85
C LYS A 5 63.78 15.56 27.66
N GLY A 6 62.68 15.00 27.17
CA GLY A 6 61.70 14.32 28.02
C GLY A 6 60.29 14.87 28.01
N ALA A 7 59.42 14.27 27.20
CA ALA A 7 58.14 13.69 27.64
C ALA A 7 57.44 13.04 26.44
N ALA A 8 57.18 11.74 26.52
CA ALA A 8 56.31 11.04 25.58
C ALA A 8 54.89 11.64 25.66
N PRO A 9 54.11 11.67 24.56
CA PRO A 9 52.72 12.05 24.64
C PRO A 9 52.01 11.07 25.57
N ALA A 10 51.38 11.61 26.61
CA ALA A 10 50.62 10.84 27.58
C ALA A 10 49.64 9.91 26.84
N SER A 11 49.78 8.61 27.09
CA SER A 11 48.77 7.62 26.72
C SER A 11 47.41 8.13 27.18
N VAL A 12 46.49 8.36 26.24
CA VAL A 12 45.11 8.68 26.55
C VAL A 12 44.52 7.46 27.26
N SER A 13 44.56 7.51 28.59
CA SER A 13 43.93 6.55 29.47
C SER A 13 42.44 6.56 29.19
N TRP A 14 41.90 5.39 28.82
CA TRP A 14 40.47 5.10 28.62
C TRP A 14 39.58 5.34 29.86
N ARG A 15 40.09 5.98 30.93
CA ARG A 15 39.37 6.22 32.19
C ARG A 15 38.67 7.59 32.30
N LYS A 16 38.26 8.20 31.18
CA LYS A 16 37.38 9.39 31.20
C LYS A 16 36.01 9.19 30.53
N PHE A 17 35.52 7.95 30.49
CA PHE A 17 34.08 7.68 30.44
C PHE A 17 33.67 7.02 31.76
N ALA A 18 33.51 7.83 32.81
CA ALA A 18 32.83 7.45 34.04
C ALA A 18 31.31 7.36 33.80
N PHE A 19 30.90 6.60 32.78
CA PHE A 19 29.50 6.24 32.60
C PHE A 19 29.25 4.91 33.35
N LEU A 20 28.74 5.11 34.57
CA LEU A 20 27.71 4.29 35.23
C LEU A 20 28.15 3.03 36.02
N ASN A 21 28.75 3.26 37.19
CA ASN A 21 28.60 2.35 38.34
C ASN A 21 27.20 2.50 38.98
N LEU A 22 26.14 2.22 38.23
CA LEU A 22 24.78 2.20 38.76
C LEU A 22 24.37 0.74 39.05
N THR A 23 23.69 0.55 40.17
CA THR A 23 23.01 -0.73 40.44
C THR A 23 21.85 -0.93 39.44
N PRO A 24 21.46 -2.18 39.13
CA PRO A 24 20.30 -2.45 38.28
C PRO A 24 19.03 -1.72 38.74
N ALA A 25 18.84 -1.56 40.05
CA ALA A 25 17.73 -0.79 40.63
C ALA A 25 17.78 0.71 40.28
N GLN A 26 18.97 1.33 40.30
CA GLN A 26 19.14 2.74 39.92
C GLN A 26 18.93 2.96 38.43
N TYR A 27 19.30 1.98 37.58
CA TYR A 27 18.93 2.00 36.16
C TYR A 27 17.42 1.91 35.99
N PHE A 28 16.76 0.97 36.68
CA PHE A 28 15.32 0.79 36.58
C PHE A 28 14.53 2.05 36.99
N VAL A 29 14.87 2.67 38.13
CA VAL A 29 14.23 3.90 38.60
C VAL A 29 14.39 5.05 37.59
N ARG A 30 15.56 5.15 36.93
CA ARG A 30 15.80 6.15 35.89
C ARG A 30 15.06 5.88 34.59
N LEU A 31 14.60 4.65 34.35
CA LEU A 31 13.75 4.29 33.21
C LEU A 31 12.26 4.58 33.47
N ILE A 32 11.81 4.71 34.72
CA ILE A 32 10.39 4.93 35.06
C ILE A 32 9.79 6.12 34.29
N PRO A 33 10.39 7.33 34.25
CA PRO A 33 9.82 8.45 33.50
C PRO A 33 9.71 8.16 31.99
N ALA A 34 10.69 7.47 31.41
CA ALA A 34 10.67 7.08 30.01
C ALA A 34 9.61 6.01 29.72
N ILE A 35 9.41 5.05 30.63
CA ILE A 35 8.36 4.03 30.55
C ILE A 35 6.98 4.69 30.69
N VAL A 36 6.80 5.59 31.65
CA VAL A 36 5.53 6.31 31.86
C VAL A 36 5.21 7.21 30.66
N TYR A 37 6.21 7.92 30.11
CA TYR A 37 6.04 8.70 28.89
C TYR A 37 5.74 7.81 27.67
N GLY A 38 6.42 6.67 27.53
CA GLY A 38 6.16 5.68 26.48
C GLY A 38 4.74 5.10 26.58
N LEU A 39 4.29 4.77 27.78
CA LEU A 39 2.93 4.30 28.02
C LEU A 39 1.90 5.40 27.77
N TYR A 40 2.14 6.63 28.23
CA TYR A 40 1.27 7.78 27.97
C TYR A 40 1.12 8.08 26.46
N THR A 41 2.25 8.10 25.74
CA THR A 41 2.27 8.33 24.29
C THR A 41 1.67 7.17 23.51
N TYR A 42 1.69 5.95 24.04
CA TYR A 42 1.00 4.80 23.46
C TYR A 42 -0.50 4.80 23.78
N SER A 43 -0.86 5.17 25.02
CA SER A 43 -2.22 5.09 25.57
C SER A 43 -3.12 6.27 25.25
N THR A 44 -2.55 7.40 24.84
CA THR A 44 -3.32 8.60 24.53
C THR A 44 -3.11 9.00 23.07
N ARG A 45 -4.25 9.16 22.36
CA ARG A 45 -4.36 9.72 21.00
C ARG A 45 -3.81 8.82 19.88
N GLY A 46 -4.09 9.15 18.63
CA GLY A 46 -3.57 8.44 17.46
C GLY A 46 -2.07 8.69 17.19
N PRO A 47 -1.43 7.87 16.34
CA PRO A 47 0.01 7.91 16.03
C PRO A 47 0.52 9.22 15.41
N PHE A 48 -0.30 9.99 14.70
CA PHE A 48 0.15 11.15 13.90
C PHE A 48 -0.17 12.49 14.58
N GLN A 49 -0.02 12.54 15.90
CA GLN A 49 -0.23 13.75 16.68
C GLN A 49 0.86 14.79 16.41
N PRO A 50 0.51 16.09 16.42
CA PRO A 50 1.50 17.16 16.35
C PRO A 50 2.55 17.04 17.45
N PRO A 51 3.81 17.45 17.21
CA PRO A 51 4.86 17.41 18.22
C PRO A 51 4.49 18.14 19.53
N SER A 52 3.77 19.27 19.45
CA SER A 52 3.27 19.97 20.64
C SER A 52 2.32 19.09 21.47
N CYS A 53 1.42 18.35 20.81
CA CYS A 53 0.48 17.43 21.46
C CYS A 53 1.19 16.24 22.13
N THR A 54 2.35 15.79 21.60
CA THR A 54 3.13 14.69 22.19
C THR A 54 3.86 15.04 23.49
N SER A 55 3.91 16.33 23.86
CA SER A 55 4.58 16.83 25.07
C SER A 55 3.58 17.12 26.20
N PHE A 56 3.03 16.06 26.82
CA PHE A 56 2.02 16.14 27.89
C PHE A 56 0.72 16.89 27.51
N GLY A 57 0.44 17.03 26.21
CA GLY A 57 -0.78 17.66 25.71
C GLY A 57 -0.87 19.18 25.90
N LEU A 58 0.23 19.84 26.26
CA LEU A 58 0.30 21.30 26.32
C LEU A 58 0.25 21.88 24.90
N SER A 59 -0.62 22.86 24.66
CA SER A 59 -0.70 23.60 23.38
C SER A 59 -1.02 22.73 22.16
N CYS A 60 -1.96 21.78 22.30
CA CYS A 60 -2.45 21.01 21.16
C CYS A 60 -3.37 21.88 20.29
N PRO A 61 -3.03 22.17 19.03
CA PRO A 61 -3.90 22.98 18.17
C PRO A 61 -5.24 22.28 18.01
N MET A 62 -6.35 23.01 18.16
CA MET A 62 -7.67 22.47 17.85
C MET A 62 -7.68 22.03 16.38
N THR A 63 -7.95 20.74 16.15
CA THR A 63 -8.24 20.23 14.82
C THR A 63 -9.58 20.79 14.38
N THR A 64 -9.56 21.82 13.54
CA THR A 64 -10.70 22.05 12.65
C THR A 64 -10.63 20.96 11.59
N ASN A 65 -11.60 20.04 11.61
CA ASN A 65 -11.76 19.04 10.58
C ASN A 65 -12.26 19.73 9.30
N HIS A 66 -11.32 20.28 8.53
CA HIS A 66 -11.62 20.76 7.19
C HIS A 66 -11.82 19.52 6.31
N ILE A 67 -13.07 19.25 5.95
CA ILE A 67 -13.41 18.28 4.92
C ILE A 67 -14.00 19.03 3.74
N SER A 68 -13.63 18.62 2.54
CA SER A 68 -14.08 19.23 1.32
C SER A 68 -14.25 18.17 0.25
N GLY A 69 -15.06 18.49 -0.75
CA GLY A 69 -15.45 17.56 -1.81
C GLY A 69 -16.95 17.22 -1.76
N VAL A 70 -17.29 16.07 -2.31
CA VAL A 70 -18.67 15.65 -2.59
C VAL A 70 -19.08 14.52 -1.66
N LEU A 71 -20.29 14.64 -1.08
CA LEU A 71 -21.04 13.54 -0.47
C LEU A 71 -22.44 13.54 -1.06
N GLU A 72 -22.74 12.52 -1.87
CA GLU A 72 -24.09 12.24 -2.35
C GLU A 72 -24.75 11.16 -1.48
N ARG A 73 -26.08 11.14 -1.46
CA ARG A 73 -26.86 10.15 -0.70
C ARG A 73 -26.44 10.07 0.79
N PRO A 74 -26.40 11.21 1.52
CA PRO A 74 -25.88 11.28 2.89
C PRO A 74 -26.62 10.37 3.88
N GLU A 75 -27.88 10.04 3.62
CA GLU A 75 -28.69 9.09 4.40
C GLU A 75 -28.08 7.68 4.47
N TYR A 76 -27.30 7.28 3.47
CA TYR A 76 -26.58 6.00 3.45
C TYR A 76 -25.10 6.16 3.78
N TYR A 77 -24.45 7.14 3.15
CA TYR A 77 -22.98 7.26 3.15
C TYR A 77 -22.43 8.22 4.22
N GLY A 78 -23.28 8.99 4.92
CA GLY A 78 -22.84 9.94 5.95
C GLY A 78 -22.06 9.30 7.10
N GLN A 79 -22.37 8.05 7.45
CA GLN A 79 -21.61 7.30 8.48
C GLN A 79 -20.20 6.87 8.04
N VAL A 80 -19.93 6.81 6.73
CA VAL A 80 -18.60 6.56 6.19
C VAL A 80 -17.79 7.83 6.37
N LEU A 81 -18.36 8.98 5.97
CA LEU A 81 -17.73 10.28 6.11
C LEU A 81 -17.42 10.61 7.57
N GLY A 82 -18.35 10.36 8.49
CA GLY A 82 -18.14 10.56 9.93
C GLY A 82 -16.99 9.73 10.49
N TYR A 83 -16.85 8.47 10.05
CA TYR A 83 -15.69 7.67 10.46
C TYR A 83 -14.38 8.21 9.86
N TYR A 84 -14.40 8.68 8.62
CA TYR A 84 -13.21 9.23 7.99
C TYR A 84 -12.73 10.51 8.69
N THR A 85 -13.65 11.42 9.04
CA THR A 85 -13.32 12.63 9.80
C THR A 85 -12.87 12.32 11.24
N ASP A 86 -13.41 11.27 11.85
CA ASP A 86 -12.97 10.78 13.16
C ASP A 86 -11.50 10.30 13.14
N LEU A 87 -11.06 9.63 12.07
CA LEU A 87 -9.66 9.20 11.93
C LEU A 87 -8.69 10.39 12.00
N ILE A 88 -9.02 11.49 11.33
CA ILE A 88 -8.22 12.72 11.33
C ILE A 88 -8.29 13.41 12.69
N ALA A 89 -9.48 13.56 13.27
CA ALA A 89 -9.67 14.18 14.59
C ALA A 89 -8.89 13.44 15.68
N GLN A 90 -8.85 12.10 15.61
CA GLN A 90 -8.14 11.25 16.57
C GLN A 90 -6.64 11.15 16.23
N SER A 91 -6.21 11.65 15.07
CA SER A 91 -4.84 11.55 14.53
C SER A 91 -4.39 10.11 14.33
N GLU A 92 -5.36 9.24 14.04
CA GLU A 92 -5.17 7.92 13.48
C GLU A 92 -4.76 7.99 12.01
N ASP A 93 -5.19 9.05 11.35
CA ASP A 93 -4.70 9.50 10.05
C ASP A 93 -4.28 10.98 10.16
N LEU A 94 -3.44 11.44 9.25
CA LEU A 94 -2.94 12.83 9.22
C LEU A 94 -3.62 13.64 8.11
N GLY A 95 -3.68 13.08 6.90
CA GLY A 95 -4.30 13.70 5.74
C GLY A 95 -4.41 12.71 4.59
N GLY A 96 -5.43 12.88 3.77
CA GLY A 96 -5.69 11.95 2.69
C GLY A 96 -6.93 12.28 1.88
N SER A 97 -7.25 11.38 0.97
CA SER A 97 -8.48 11.42 0.17
C SER A 97 -9.20 10.07 0.20
N LEU A 98 -10.53 10.11 0.08
CA LEU A 98 -11.41 8.96 -0.01
C LEU A 98 -12.37 9.20 -1.17
N ALA A 99 -12.40 8.27 -2.12
CA ALA A 99 -13.34 8.30 -3.21
C ALA A 99 -14.06 6.96 -3.35
N VAL A 100 -15.36 7.03 -3.56
CA VAL A 100 -16.27 5.90 -3.74
C VAL A 100 -17.21 6.25 -4.87
N PHE A 101 -17.19 5.39 -5.89
CA PHE A 101 -18.11 5.44 -7.02
C PHE A 101 -19.07 4.26 -6.91
N VAL A 102 -20.35 4.53 -7.17
CA VAL A 102 -21.41 3.52 -7.19
C VAL A 102 -22.13 3.64 -8.52
N ASP A 103 -22.13 2.56 -9.29
CA ASP A 103 -22.71 2.50 -10.64
C ASP A 103 -22.19 3.64 -11.54
N GLY A 104 -20.89 3.93 -11.44
CA GLY A 104 -20.23 4.99 -12.22
C GLY A 104 -20.35 6.41 -11.65
N MET A 105 -21.15 6.62 -10.61
CA MET A 105 -21.39 7.95 -10.00
C MET A 105 -20.61 8.10 -8.68
N ALA A 106 -19.88 9.21 -8.52
CA ALA A 106 -19.20 9.52 -7.26
C ALA A 106 -20.23 9.76 -6.13
N VAL A 107 -20.18 8.94 -5.08
CA VAL A 107 -21.00 9.12 -3.86
C VAL A 107 -20.24 9.72 -2.70
N ILE A 108 -18.94 9.46 -2.66
CA ILE A 108 -18.00 10.10 -1.77
C ILE A 108 -16.82 10.47 -2.65
N ASP A 109 -16.40 11.72 -2.60
CA ASP A 109 -15.14 12.15 -3.19
C ASP A 109 -14.62 13.32 -2.38
N VAL A 110 -13.85 12.98 -1.34
CA VAL A 110 -13.51 13.92 -0.27
C VAL A 110 -12.04 13.88 0.08
N TYR A 111 -11.56 15.02 0.55
CA TYR A 111 -10.19 15.23 1.03
C TYR A 111 -10.23 16.01 2.35
N THR A 112 -9.32 15.65 3.24
CA THR A 112 -9.28 16.21 4.60
C THR A 112 -7.92 16.03 5.24
N GLY A 113 -7.65 16.79 6.31
CA GLY A 113 -6.42 16.72 7.09
C GLY A 113 -5.30 17.59 6.51
N PHE A 114 -4.07 17.17 6.74
CA PHE A 114 -2.87 18.00 6.52
C PHE A 114 -1.76 17.23 5.81
N LYS A 115 -0.89 17.94 5.08
CA LYS A 115 0.32 17.39 4.45
C LYS A 115 1.47 17.23 5.45
N ASP A 116 1.42 17.92 6.59
CA ASP A 116 2.50 18.00 7.58
C ASP A 116 2.02 17.82 9.02
N LEU A 117 2.88 17.27 9.88
CA LEU A 117 2.58 17.05 11.31
C LEU A 117 2.38 18.35 12.10
N ALA A 118 2.92 19.48 11.63
CA ALA A 118 2.68 20.79 12.25
C ALA A 118 1.29 21.36 11.88
N ARG A 119 0.56 20.71 10.96
CA ARG A 119 -0.78 21.09 10.51
C ARG A 119 -0.83 22.50 9.91
N THR A 120 0.18 22.83 9.11
CA THR A 120 0.31 24.14 8.46
C THR A 120 -0.10 24.11 6.99
N GLN A 121 -0.11 22.94 6.37
CA GLN A 121 -0.47 22.72 4.96
C GLN A 121 -1.67 21.79 4.86
N VAL A 122 -2.76 22.26 4.29
CA VAL A 122 -4.00 21.49 4.12
C VAL A 122 -3.81 20.41 3.05
N TYR A 123 -4.36 19.22 3.29
CA TYR A 123 -4.51 18.20 2.25
C TYR A 123 -5.79 18.51 1.44
N ASP A 124 -5.63 18.79 0.15
CA ASP A 124 -6.71 19.28 -0.73
C ASP A 124 -6.90 18.42 -2.00
N ASN A 125 -7.82 18.84 -2.88
CA ASN A 125 -8.13 18.16 -4.14
C ASN A 125 -6.97 18.14 -5.15
N THR A 126 -5.96 19.00 -5.00
CA THR A 126 -4.79 18.99 -5.87
C THR A 126 -3.72 18.02 -5.36
N THR A 127 -3.86 17.54 -4.13
CA THR A 127 -2.81 16.80 -3.44
C THR A 127 -2.67 15.38 -3.96
N LEU A 128 -1.46 15.02 -4.36
CA LEU A 128 -1.10 13.68 -4.80
C LEU A 128 -0.36 12.93 -3.70
N GLN A 129 -0.41 11.60 -3.77
CA GLN A 129 0.27 10.72 -2.82
C GLN A 129 0.93 9.54 -3.54
N GLN A 130 2.12 9.17 -3.06
CA GLN A 130 2.75 7.88 -3.38
C GLN A 130 1.90 6.73 -2.81
N VAL A 131 1.34 5.87 -3.67
CA VAL A 131 0.42 4.77 -3.27
C VAL A 131 1.05 3.38 -3.27
N TYR A 132 2.39 3.32 -3.28
CA TYR A 132 3.20 2.10 -3.29
C TYR A 132 2.58 0.94 -4.08
N SER A 133 2.40 -0.21 -3.44
CA SER A 133 1.92 -1.42 -4.09
C SER A 133 0.50 -1.33 -4.59
N SER A 134 -0.33 -0.40 -4.12
CA SER A 134 -1.66 -0.19 -4.72
C SER A 134 -1.57 0.13 -6.20
N GLY A 135 -0.44 0.71 -6.65
CA GLY A 135 -0.16 0.91 -8.08
C GLY A 135 -0.27 -0.37 -8.91
N LYS A 136 -0.07 -1.56 -8.33
CA LYS A 136 -0.29 -2.85 -9.02
C LYS A 136 -1.72 -3.04 -9.53
N ALA A 137 -2.71 -2.40 -8.90
CA ALA A 137 -4.07 -2.39 -9.40
C ALA A 137 -4.13 -1.71 -10.78
N VAL A 138 -3.52 -0.54 -10.92
CA VAL A 138 -3.44 0.22 -12.18
C VAL A 138 -2.49 -0.43 -13.18
N GLU A 139 -1.35 -0.94 -12.72
CA GLU A 139 -0.39 -1.73 -13.52
C GLU A 139 -1.11 -2.90 -14.21
N GLY A 140 -1.90 -3.69 -13.45
CA GLY A 140 -2.69 -4.78 -14.02
C GLY A 140 -3.73 -4.31 -15.03
N ILE A 141 -4.33 -3.14 -14.84
CA ILE A 141 -5.31 -2.57 -15.79
C ILE A 141 -4.61 -2.23 -17.11
N ILE A 142 -3.43 -1.62 -17.04
CA ILE A 142 -2.64 -1.29 -18.22
C ILE A 142 -2.22 -2.57 -18.95
N ILE A 143 -1.76 -3.60 -18.24
CA ILE A 143 -1.45 -4.90 -18.87
C ILE A 143 -2.69 -5.52 -19.51
N ALA A 144 -3.84 -5.53 -18.84
CA ALA A 144 -5.09 -6.02 -19.41
C ALA A 144 -5.48 -5.23 -20.67
N ARG A 145 -5.27 -3.92 -20.71
CA ARG A 145 -5.53 -3.08 -21.89
C ARG A 145 -4.60 -3.43 -23.05
N LEU A 146 -3.34 -3.72 -22.77
CA LEU A 146 -2.39 -4.18 -23.77
C LEU A 146 -2.75 -5.58 -24.31
N VAL A 147 -3.34 -6.44 -23.46
CA VAL A 147 -3.93 -7.72 -23.91
C VAL A 147 -5.14 -7.48 -24.80
N ASP A 148 -6.04 -6.56 -24.42
CA ASP A 148 -7.22 -6.19 -25.22
C ASP A 148 -6.85 -5.65 -26.60
N GLN A 149 -5.71 -4.98 -26.70
CA GLN A 149 -5.13 -4.47 -27.94
C GLN A 149 -4.36 -5.53 -28.75
N GLY A 150 -4.28 -6.77 -28.27
CA GLY A 150 -3.54 -7.86 -28.91
C GLY A 150 -2.01 -7.70 -28.87
N ARG A 151 -1.50 -6.84 -27.99
CA ARG A 151 -0.05 -6.57 -27.85
C ARG A 151 0.64 -7.48 -26.84
N LEU A 152 -0.14 -8.05 -25.92
CA LEU A 152 0.30 -9.02 -24.93
C LEU A 152 -0.72 -10.16 -24.87
N ASP A 153 -0.28 -11.32 -24.38
CA ASP A 153 -1.14 -12.45 -24.08
C ASP A 153 -0.68 -13.03 -22.73
N TYR A 154 -1.63 -13.23 -21.81
CA TYR A 154 -1.37 -13.84 -20.50
C TYR A 154 -0.77 -15.25 -20.61
N GLU A 155 -1.10 -15.98 -21.68
CA GLU A 155 -0.65 -17.35 -21.92
C GLU A 155 0.67 -17.45 -22.70
N ALA A 156 1.11 -16.37 -23.33
CA ALA A 156 2.38 -16.34 -24.06
C ALA A 156 3.57 -16.43 -23.10
N LYS A 157 4.63 -17.10 -23.54
CA LYS A 157 5.88 -17.13 -22.80
C LYS A 157 6.55 -15.76 -22.86
N ILE A 158 7.14 -15.32 -21.76
CA ILE A 158 7.85 -14.03 -21.72
C ILE A 158 8.97 -13.99 -22.77
N VAL A 159 9.60 -15.14 -23.06
CA VAL A 159 10.66 -15.25 -24.08
C VAL A 159 10.22 -14.92 -25.51
N GLU A 160 8.91 -14.93 -25.79
CA GLU A 160 8.38 -14.50 -27.09
C GLU A 160 8.47 -12.98 -27.27
N TYR A 161 8.44 -12.23 -26.17
CA TYR A 161 8.61 -10.77 -26.14
C TYR A 161 10.05 -10.36 -25.83
N TRP A 162 10.74 -11.16 -25.02
CA TRP A 162 12.06 -10.87 -24.49
C TRP A 162 12.91 -12.15 -24.41
N PRO A 163 13.56 -12.56 -25.52
CA PRO A 163 14.31 -13.81 -25.58
C PRO A 163 15.36 -13.99 -24.47
N GLU A 164 16.06 -12.91 -24.13
CA GLU A 164 17.10 -12.90 -23.11
C GLU A 164 16.57 -13.23 -21.72
N PHE A 165 15.28 -13.01 -21.44
CA PHE A 165 14.64 -13.43 -20.20
C PHE A 165 14.75 -14.93 -19.96
N GLY A 166 14.81 -15.75 -21.01
CA GLY A 166 14.81 -17.21 -20.91
C GLY A 166 15.99 -17.80 -20.14
N GLN A 167 17.04 -17.02 -19.87
CA GLN A 167 18.20 -17.47 -19.11
C GLN A 167 17.83 -18.08 -17.74
N ASN A 168 18.66 -19.00 -17.26
CA ASN A 168 18.64 -19.50 -15.89
C ASN A 168 17.29 -20.09 -15.43
N GLY A 169 16.65 -20.89 -16.29
CA GLY A 169 15.47 -21.68 -15.96
C GLY A 169 14.15 -20.91 -16.05
N LYS A 170 14.09 -19.87 -16.91
CA LYS A 170 12.91 -19.01 -17.09
C LYS A 170 12.27 -19.14 -18.48
N GLU A 171 12.69 -20.11 -19.28
CA GLU A 171 12.27 -20.33 -20.67
C GLU A 171 10.76 -20.58 -20.82
N GLU A 172 10.15 -21.20 -19.81
CA GLU A 172 8.73 -21.60 -19.83
C GLU A 172 7.79 -20.63 -19.11
N VAL A 173 8.33 -19.57 -18.49
CA VAL A 173 7.54 -18.62 -17.69
C VAL A 173 6.65 -17.79 -18.61
N ARG A 174 5.36 -17.72 -18.28
CA ARG A 174 4.34 -16.96 -19.01
C ARG A 174 4.10 -15.59 -18.39
N LEU A 175 3.47 -14.69 -19.15
CA LEU A 175 3.07 -13.39 -18.63
C LEU A 175 2.17 -13.52 -17.40
N ARG A 176 1.18 -14.43 -17.41
CA ARG A 176 0.32 -14.69 -16.24
C ARG A 176 1.12 -15.08 -14.99
N ASP A 177 2.21 -15.83 -15.15
CA ASP A 177 3.02 -16.29 -14.03
C ASP A 177 3.69 -15.08 -13.36
N LEU A 178 4.10 -14.08 -14.14
CA LEU A 178 4.62 -12.82 -13.59
C LEU A 178 3.51 -12.01 -12.88
N MET A 179 2.32 -11.94 -13.48
CA MET A 179 1.17 -11.23 -12.90
C MET A 179 0.73 -11.83 -11.55
N VAL A 180 0.73 -13.15 -11.43
CA VAL A 180 0.30 -13.87 -10.22
C VAL A 180 1.45 -14.23 -9.27
N HIS A 181 2.63 -13.62 -9.47
CA HIS A 181 3.81 -13.78 -8.63
C HIS A 181 4.43 -15.18 -8.60
N GLU A 182 4.29 -15.95 -9.68
CA GLU A 182 4.81 -17.32 -9.86
C GLU A 182 6.01 -17.40 -10.82
N ALA A 183 6.47 -16.28 -11.39
CA ALA A 183 7.60 -16.20 -12.32
C ALA A 183 9.00 -16.47 -11.70
N GLY A 184 9.10 -16.70 -10.40
CA GLY A 184 10.35 -17.09 -9.74
C GLY A 184 11.44 -16.03 -9.68
N VAL A 185 11.13 -14.74 -9.89
CA VAL A 185 12.09 -13.61 -9.81
C VAL A 185 11.66 -12.54 -8.79
N PRO A 186 11.33 -12.92 -7.53
CA PRO A 186 10.78 -11.99 -6.53
C PRO A 186 11.82 -11.03 -5.93
N ALA A 187 13.10 -11.19 -6.25
CA ALA A 187 14.21 -10.37 -5.78
C ALA A 187 15.32 -10.35 -6.84
N LEU A 188 16.22 -9.37 -6.76
CA LEU A 188 17.46 -9.37 -7.54
C LEU A 188 18.60 -9.97 -6.70
N ASP A 189 19.43 -10.78 -7.33
CA ASP A 189 20.69 -11.25 -6.76
C ASP A 189 21.74 -10.14 -6.83
N ASP A 190 22.20 -9.72 -5.64
CA ASP A 190 23.24 -8.71 -5.43
C ASP A 190 24.61 -9.39 -5.14
N GLU A 191 24.96 -10.46 -5.86
CA GLU A 191 26.25 -11.15 -5.62
C GLU A 191 27.46 -10.29 -6.05
N ASP A 192 27.28 -9.45 -7.07
CA ASP A 192 28.33 -8.54 -7.56
C ASP A 192 28.37 -7.25 -6.73
N LYS A 193 29.15 -7.25 -5.63
CA LYS A 193 29.39 -6.04 -4.80
C LYS A 193 29.93 -4.82 -5.56
N LEU A 194 30.42 -5.02 -6.78
CA LEU A 194 30.93 -3.98 -7.68
C LEU A 194 29.82 -3.30 -8.51
N ASP A 195 28.61 -3.86 -8.55
CA ASP A 195 27.41 -3.34 -9.21
C ASP A 195 26.24 -3.26 -8.20
N ALA A 196 26.44 -2.49 -7.13
CA ALA A 196 25.40 -2.29 -6.13
C ALA A 196 24.20 -1.57 -6.74
N LEU A 197 22.99 -2.11 -6.52
CA LEU A 197 21.76 -1.49 -7.01
C LEU A 197 21.65 -0.05 -6.50
N SER A 198 21.64 0.90 -7.43
CA SER A 198 21.53 2.32 -7.18
C SER A 198 20.56 2.95 -8.17
N TRP A 199 20.11 4.17 -7.87
CA TRP A 199 19.35 4.97 -8.83
C TRP A 199 20.08 5.05 -10.18
N ALA A 200 21.38 5.39 -10.18
CA ALA A 200 22.18 5.50 -11.39
C ALA A 200 22.27 4.17 -12.17
N SER A 201 22.45 3.03 -11.51
CA SER A 201 22.53 1.72 -12.18
C SER A 201 21.20 1.29 -12.80
N MET A 202 20.06 1.75 -12.24
CA MET A 202 18.74 1.52 -12.81
C MET A 202 18.43 2.46 -13.99
N GLY A 203 19.18 3.56 -14.15
CA GLY A 203 19.01 4.51 -15.25
C GLY A 203 19.71 4.09 -16.54
N ASP A 204 20.66 3.16 -16.46
CA ASP A 204 21.23 2.51 -17.63
C ASP A 204 20.30 1.38 -18.06
N GLU A 205 19.34 1.69 -18.94
CA GLU A 205 18.26 0.78 -19.29
C GLU A 205 18.74 -0.56 -19.87
N GLU A 206 19.81 -0.55 -20.67
CA GLU A 206 20.37 -1.75 -21.28
C GLU A 206 20.99 -2.65 -20.21
N LYS A 207 21.87 -2.09 -19.36
CA LYS A 207 22.48 -2.86 -18.26
C LYS A 207 21.44 -3.34 -17.25
N PHE A 208 20.41 -2.53 -16.99
CA PHE A 208 19.35 -2.94 -16.08
C PHE A 208 18.51 -4.07 -16.68
N SER A 209 18.18 -4.00 -17.97
CA SER A 209 17.53 -5.10 -18.70
C SER A 209 18.36 -6.39 -18.63
N GLU A 210 19.66 -6.33 -18.95
CA GLU A 210 20.57 -7.48 -18.83
C GLU A 210 20.61 -8.05 -17.40
N ARG A 211 20.64 -7.17 -16.39
CA ARG A 211 20.62 -7.56 -14.98
C ARG A 211 19.32 -8.26 -14.59
N LEU A 212 18.18 -7.82 -15.11
CA LEU A 212 16.89 -8.47 -14.90
C LEU A 212 16.86 -9.84 -15.60
N ALA A 213 17.29 -9.90 -16.87
CA ALA A 213 17.32 -11.12 -17.67
C ALA A 213 18.15 -12.25 -17.03
N ARG A 214 19.31 -11.91 -16.45
CA ARG A 214 20.21 -12.90 -15.82
C ARG A 214 19.71 -13.47 -14.50
N GLN A 215 18.63 -12.95 -13.90
CA GLN A 215 18.16 -13.46 -12.61
C GLN A 215 17.76 -14.95 -12.71
N PRO A 216 18.22 -15.83 -11.81
CA PRO A 216 17.81 -17.21 -11.82
C PRO A 216 16.36 -17.37 -11.35
N HIS A 217 15.65 -18.36 -11.89
CA HIS A 217 14.36 -18.75 -11.31
C HIS A 217 14.60 -19.38 -9.93
N VAL A 218 14.20 -18.69 -8.84
CA VAL A 218 14.56 -19.11 -7.47
C VAL A 218 13.98 -20.45 -7.04
N PHE A 219 12.99 -20.97 -7.79
CA PHE A 219 12.39 -22.30 -7.63
C PHE A 219 12.67 -23.27 -8.79
N GLY A 220 13.70 -23.02 -9.61
CA GLY A 220 14.12 -23.93 -10.69
C GLY A 220 13.06 -24.17 -11.77
N GLY A 221 12.42 -23.11 -12.26
CA GLY A 221 11.37 -23.16 -13.28
C GLY A 221 9.99 -23.61 -12.79
N LYS A 222 9.84 -24.02 -11.52
CA LYS A 222 8.56 -24.45 -10.97
C LYS A 222 7.68 -23.24 -10.61
N PRO A 223 6.47 -23.09 -11.16
CA PRO A 223 5.52 -22.06 -10.75
C PRO A 223 5.25 -22.15 -9.25
N THR A 224 5.72 -21.14 -8.52
CA THR A 224 5.64 -21.08 -7.05
C THR A 224 5.42 -19.63 -6.63
N ARG A 225 4.36 -19.39 -5.86
CA ARG A 225 3.96 -18.04 -5.50
C ARG A 225 4.94 -17.41 -4.52
N ALA A 226 5.55 -16.31 -4.93
CA ALA A 226 6.45 -15.52 -4.11
C ALA A 226 6.27 -14.06 -4.50
N TYR A 227 5.69 -13.26 -3.61
CA TYR A 227 5.34 -11.87 -3.93
C TYR A 227 6.50 -11.09 -4.55
N HIS A 228 6.31 -10.62 -5.78
CA HIS A 228 7.27 -9.77 -6.47
C HIS A 228 6.98 -8.30 -6.10
N ALA A 229 7.36 -7.91 -4.88
CA ALA A 229 6.99 -6.61 -4.31
C ALA A 229 7.44 -5.42 -5.17
N ILE A 230 8.65 -5.53 -5.71
CA ILE A 230 9.32 -4.49 -6.49
C ILE A 230 9.53 -4.98 -7.93
N THR A 231 10.07 -6.19 -8.09
CA THR A 231 10.56 -6.69 -9.38
C THR A 231 9.49 -6.86 -10.44
N ARG A 232 8.23 -7.17 -10.07
CA ARG A 232 7.13 -7.34 -11.04
C ARG A 232 7.04 -6.14 -11.99
N GLY A 233 7.06 -4.94 -11.43
CA GLY A 233 6.95 -3.72 -12.22
C GLY A 233 8.13 -3.50 -13.16
N TRP A 234 9.35 -3.85 -12.74
CA TRP A 234 10.54 -3.75 -13.58
C TRP A 234 10.51 -4.73 -14.76
N PHE A 235 10.18 -6.00 -14.48
CA PHE A 235 10.03 -7.01 -15.54
C PHE A 235 8.89 -6.66 -16.50
N LEU A 236 7.73 -6.21 -15.99
CA LEU A 236 6.62 -5.77 -16.83
C LEU A 236 6.99 -4.57 -17.69
N ASN A 237 7.71 -3.58 -17.15
CA ASN A 237 8.15 -2.43 -17.94
C ASN A 237 9.05 -2.83 -19.10
N GLU A 238 9.99 -3.75 -18.89
CA GLU A 238 10.87 -4.23 -19.96
C GLU A 238 10.08 -4.98 -21.04
N ILE A 239 9.12 -5.83 -20.65
CA ILE A 239 8.22 -6.52 -21.58
C ILE A 239 7.40 -5.51 -22.38
N VAL A 240 6.78 -4.53 -21.72
CA VAL A 240 5.94 -3.50 -22.36
C VAL A 240 6.74 -2.63 -23.33
N LYS A 241 7.96 -2.21 -22.96
CA LYS A 241 8.84 -1.46 -23.88
C LYS A 241 9.13 -2.23 -25.16
N ARG A 242 9.36 -3.55 -25.05
CA ARG A 242 9.66 -4.41 -26.21
C ARG A 242 8.45 -4.67 -27.11
N THR A 243 7.23 -4.60 -26.57
CA THR A 243 5.98 -4.82 -27.33
C THR A 243 5.26 -3.54 -27.74
N ASP A 244 5.65 -2.38 -27.20
CA ASP A 244 5.13 -1.08 -27.64
C ASP A 244 5.75 -0.63 -28.95
N PRO A 245 4.95 -0.30 -29.98
CA PRO A 245 5.48 0.18 -31.26
C PRO A 245 6.35 1.45 -31.14
N LYS A 246 6.16 2.24 -30.07
CA LYS A 246 6.94 3.46 -29.79
C LYS A 246 8.00 3.22 -28.71
N GLY A 247 8.19 1.99 -28.23
CA GLY A 247 9.14 1.66 -27.18
C GLY A 247 8.78 2.25 -25.80
N ARG A 248 7.50 2.56 -25.55
CA ARG A 248 7.08 3.27 -24.34
C ARG A 248 7.03 2.38 -23.10
N THR A 249 7.23 2.99 -21.93
CA THR A 249 7.01 2.36 -20.61
C THR A 249 5.52 2.35 -20.22
N ILE A 250 5.17 1.60 -19.17
CA ILE A 250 3.82 1.63 -18.59
C ILE A 250 3.46 3.04 -18.10
N GLY A 251 4.40 3.76 -17.48
CA GLY A 251 4.20 5.12 -17.00
C GLY A 251 3.92 6.12 -18.12
N GLN A 252 4.61 5.96 -19.26
CA GLN A 252 4.34 6.76 -20.46
C GLN A 252 2.98 6.41 -21.07
N ILE A 253 2.58 5.14 -21.11
CA ILE A 253 1.25 4.72 -21.56
C ILE A 253 0.16 5.26 -20.63
N ALA A 254 0.37 5.23 -19.31
CA ALA A 254 -0.56 5.80 -18.34
C ALA A 254 -0.81 7.30 -18.61
N GLN A 255 0.25 8.08 -18.84
CA GLN A 255 0.14 9.51 -19.08
C GLN A 255 -0.34 9.88 -20.50
N GLN A 256 0.13 9.16 -21.52
CA GLN A 256 -0.11 9.52 -22.92
C GLN A 256 -1.38 8.88 -23.50
N ASP A 257 -1.84 7.77 -22.93
CA ASP A 257 -3.05 7.09 -23.39
C ASP A 257 -4.16 7.27 -22.35
N LEU A 258 -4.01 6.76 -21.12
CA LEU A 258 -5.09 6.79 -20.12
C LEU A 258 -5.48 8.22 -19.69
N MET A 259 -4.51 9.08 -19.36
CA MET A 259 -4.83 10.47 -18.96
C MET A 259 -5.31 11.34 -20.14
N THR A 260 -5.15 10.88 -21.38
CA THR A 260 -5.73 11.54 -22.57
C THR A 260 -7.16 11.06 -22.82
N ASP A 261 -7.41 9.76 -22.67
CA ASP A 261 -8.75 9.17 -22.81
C ASP A 261 -9.69 9.56 -21.64
N TYR A 262 -9.11 9.84 -20.47
CA TYR A 262 -9.83 10.13 -19.23
C TYR A 262 -9.17 11.34 -18.52
N GLU A 263 -9.69 12.53 -18.81
CA GLU A 263 -9.08 13.81 -18.42
C GLU A 263 -9.02 14.06 -16.90
N ASP A 264 -9.80 13.33 -16.10
CA ASP A 264 -9.81 13.41 -14.63
C ASP A 264 -8.90 12.39 -13.93
N LEU A 265 -8.11 11.64 -14.70
CA LEU A 265 -7.11 10.73 -14.17
C LEU A 265 -5.75 11.41 -14.00
N GLU A 266 -5.12 11.14 -12.86
CA GLU A 266 -3.76 11.59 -12.55
C GLU A 266 -2.89 10.38 -12.18
N LEU A 267 -2.05 9.93 -13.11
CA LEU A 267 -1.29 8.69 -12.99
C LEU A 267 0.20 8.92 -13.28
N TYR A 268 0.96 9.31 -12.26
CA TYR A 268 2.38 9.65 -12.41
C TYR A 268 3.28 8.56 -11.83
N TYR A 269 4.00 7.83 -12.68
CA TYR A 269 4.96 6.80 -12.23
C TYR A 269 6.39 7.32 -12.09
N SER A 270 6.76 8.29 -12.91
CA SER A 270 8.07 8.91 -12.94
C SER A 270 7.98 10.33 -13.51
N LYS A 271 9.03 11.12 -13.28
CA LYS A 271 9.18 12.46 -13.85
C LYS A 271 9.54 12.35 -15.33
N LEU A 272 8.57 12.58 -16.20
CA LEU A 272 8.84 12.69 -17.63
C LEU A 272 9.50 14.06 -17.94
N PRO A 273 10.35 14.17 -18.98
CA PRO A 273 11.14 15.37 -19.27
C PRO A 273 10.35 16.65 -19.58
N LYS A 274 9.02 16.58 -19.74
CA LYS A 274 8.15 17.73 -19.99
C LYS A 274 7.20 17.95 -18.83
N GLU A 275 7.27 19.16 -18.27
CA GLU A 275 6.20 19.91 -17.61
C GLU A 275 5.18 19.08 -16.83
N SER A 276 5.54 18.67 -15.63
CA SER A 276 4.51 18.32 -14.66
C SER A 276 4.86 18.89 -13.30
N ASP A 277 3.89 19.60 -12.72
CA ASP A 277 3.91 20.21 -11.39
C ASP A 277 3.56 19.20 -10.29
N TRP A 278 3.42 17.91 -10.65
CA TRP A 278 2.94 16.88 -9.74
C TRP A 278 3.84 16.71 -8.51
N GLU A 279 5.16 16.98 -8.63
CA GLU A 279 6.08 16.93 -7.50
C GLU A 279 5.76 17.98 -6.43
N ASP A 280 5.37 19.19 -6.84
CA ASP A 280 4.98 20.27 -5.91
C ASP A 280 3.66 19.97 -5.21
N ARG A 281 2.83 19.14 -5.86
CA ARG A 281 1.53 18.69 -5.35
C ARG A 281 1.64 17.45 -4.47
N LEU A 282 2.80 16.79 -4.43
CA LEU A 282 3.02 15.55 -3.68
C LEU A 282 3.06 15.83 -2.16
N SER A 283 2.18 15.16 -1.42
CA SER A 283 2.21 15.21 0.04
C SER A 283 3.32 14.32 0.61
N PRO A 284 4.15 14.83 1.56
CA PRO A 284 5.13 14.02 2.27
C PRO A 284 4.46 12.88 3.04
N MET A 285 5.07 11.71 3.00
CA MET A 285 4.62 10.54 3.77
C MET A 285 5.24 10.54 5.17
N HIS A 286 4.42 10.40 6.20
CA HIS A 286 4.81 10.41 7.60
C HIS A 286 4.76 8.99 8.18
N ASP A 287 5.86 8.54 8.76
CA ASP A 287 5.97 7.16 9.26
C ASP A 287 5.26 6.98 10.59
N TYR A 288 4.69 5.80 10.80
CA TYR A 288 4.24 5.36 12.10
C TYR A 288 5.35 5.55 13.15
N PRO A 289 5.09 6.21 14.30
CA PRO A 289 6.14 6.54 15.26
C PRO A 289 6.91 5.31 15.74
N LEU A 290 8.25 5.40 15.74
CA LEU A 290 9.12 4.28 16.08
C LEU A 290 8.82 3.68 17.46
N LEU A 291 8.59 4.53 18.48
CA LEU A 291 8.25 4.07 19.83
C LEU A 291 6.92 3.29 19.86
N ARG A 292 5.93 3.71 19.07
CA ARG A 292 4.66 2.98 18.96
C ARG A 292 4.84 1.66 18.21
N LEU A 293 5.64 1.64 17.14
CA LEU A 293 5.96 0.41 16.41
C LEU A 293 6.67 -0.62 17.32
N LEU A 294 7.65 -0.17 18.12
CA LEU A 294 8.29 -1.01 19.14
C LEU A 294 7.27 -1.53 20.14
N GLY A 295 6.34 -0.67 20.61
CA GLY A 295 5.20 -1.07 21.44
C GLY A 295 4.36 -2.19 20.80
N ARG A 296 4.05 -2.09 19.51
CA ARG A 296 3.32 -3.13 18.75
C ARG A 296 4.05 -4.46 18.66
N LEU A 297 5.38 -4.46 18.72
CA LEU A 297 6.20 -5.67 18.69
C LEU A 297 6.29 -6.37 20.06
N VAL A 298 6.26 -5.62 21.16
CA VAL A 298 6.51 -6.16 22.51
C VAL A 298 5.25 -6.32 23.37
N LEU A 299 4.22 -5.49 23.16
CA LEU A 299 3.01 -5.52 23.98
C LEU A 299 2.06 -6.65 23.53
N PRO A 300 1.43 -7.40 24.46
CA PRO A 300 0.38 -8.35 24.12
C PRO A 300 -0.80 -7.71 23.40
N GLN A 301 -1.42 -8.42 22.45
CA GLN A 301 -2.55 -7.91 21.65
C GLN A 301 -3.72 -7.39 22.51
N VAL A 302 -3.97 -7.99 23.68
CA VAL A 302 -5.03 -7.54 24.60
C VAL A 302 -4.79 -6.11 25.10
N ILE A 303 -3.52 -5.72 25.30
CA ILE A 303 -3.15 -4.34 25.67
C ILE A 303 -3.32 -3.42 24.47
N GLN A 304 -2.84 -3.84 23.29
CA GLN A 304 -2.93 -3.07 22.05
C GLN A 304 -4.40 -2.78 21.65
N ASN A 305 -5.31 -3.73 21.91
CA ASN A 305 -6.73 -3.62 21.57
C ASN A 305 -7.58 -3.03 22.71
N SER A 306 -6.98 -2.67 23.83
CA SER A 306 -7.70 -2.09 24.96
C SER A 306 -8.17 -0.67 24.63
N ARG A 307 -9.37 -0.28 25.09
CA ARG A 307 -9.87 1.10 24.93
C ARG A 307 -9.09 2.15 25.72
N ILE A 308 -8.29 1.71 26.69
CA ILE A 308 -7.54 2.57 27.61
C ILE A 308 -6.12 2.81 27.08
N PHE A 309 -5.47 1.76 26.57
CA PHE A 309 -4.06 1.80 26.17
C PHE A 309 -3.81 1.69 24.67
N GLY A 310 -4.82 1.40 23.86
CA GLY A 310 -4.65 1.30 22.41
C GLY A 310 -5.95 1.50 21.66
N ASN A 311 -6.13 0.77 20.57
CA ASN A 311 -7.29 0.91 19.70
C ASN A 311 -7.92 -0.46 19.43
N PRO A 312 -9.22 -0.67 19.73
CA PRO A 312 -9.87 -1.97 19.58
C PRO A 312 -9.96 -2.45 18.12
N ARG A 313 -9.69 -1.58 17.14
CA ARG A 313 -9.68 -1.92 15.71
C ARG A 313 -8.28 -2.27 15.19
N THR A 314 -7.23 -2.06 15.99
CA THR A 314 -5.86 -2.41 15.61
C THR A 314 -5.76 -3.90 15.34
N LEU A 315 -5.23 -4.23 14.17
CA LEU A 315 -4.97 -5.60 13.76
C LEU A 315 -3.58 -6.04 14.25
N PRO A 316 -3.29 -7.35 14.33
CA PRO A 316 -1.91 -7.81 14.57
C PRO A 316 -0.95 -7.32 13.49
N LEU A 317 0.34 -7.18 13.81
CA LEU A 317 1.35 -6.92 12.79
C LEU A 317 1.44 -8.09 11.81
N HIS A 318 1.57 -7.77 10.53
CA HIS A 318 1.59 -8.76 9.47
C HIS A 318 2.84 -9.67 9.58
N ARG A 319 2.71 -10.94 9.15
CA ARG A 319 3.80 -11.94 9.20
C ARG A 319 5.06 -11.50 8.44
N ILE A 320 4.87 -10.71 7.39
CA ILE A 320 5.97 -10.16 6.59
C ILE A 320 6.96 -9.38 7.46
N VAL A 321 6.48 -8.62 8.46
CA VAL A 321 7.31 -7.81 9.36
C VAL A 321 8.31 -8.71 10.10
N LYS A 322 7.83 -9.83 10.65
CA LYS A 322 8.70 -10.79 11.36
C LYS A 322 9.68 -11.47 10.41
N ARG A 323 9.23 -11.87 9.23
CA ARG A 323 10.08 -12.55 8.22
C ARG A 323 11.18 -11.62 7.69
N SER A 324 10.91 -10.32 7.53
CA SER A 324 11.91 -9.33 7.10
C SER A 324 13.11 -9.18 8.03
N PHE A 325 12.99 -9.55 9.32
CA PHE A 325 14.13 -9.53 10.25
C PHE A 325 15.12 -10.67 10.02
N ASP A 326 14.73 -11.75 9.34
CA ASP A 326 15.65 -12.81 8.92
C ASP A 326 16.28 -12.42 7.58
N SER A 327 17.53 -11.91 7.64
CA SER A 327 18.27 -11.43 6.47
C SER A 327 18.60 -12.48 5.42
N LYS A 328 18.39 -13.77 5.73
CA LYS A 328 18.51 -14.90 4.79
C LYS A 328 17.19 -15.29 4.15
N SER A 329 16.06 -14.83 4.68
CA SER A 329 14.74 -15.14 4.14
C SER A 329 14.56 -14.56 2.74
N LEU A 330 13.73 -15.23 1.93
CA LEU A 330 13.29 -14.71 0.64
C LEU A 330 12.54 -13.38 0.82
N THR A 331 11.74 -13.26 1.90
CA THR A 331 11.04 -12.03 2.27
C THR A 331 11.98 -10.85 2.44
N ALA A 332 13.07 -11.02 3.18
CA ALA A 332 14.07 -9.97 3.33
C ALA A 332 14.61 -9.59 1.95
N ARG A 333 15.10 -10.56 1.16
CA ARG A 333 15.64 -10.31 -0.20
C ARG A 333 14.68 -9.51 -1.09
N THR A 334 13.40 -9.87 -1.10
CA THR A 334 12.36 -9.19 -1.88
C THR A 334 12.07 -7.75 -1.45
N LEU A 335 12.21 -7.45 -0.17
CA LEU A 335 11.93 -6.11 0.38
C LEU A 335 13.19 -5.25 0.55
N THR A 336 14.36 -5.81 0.25
CA THR A 336 15.68 -5.19 0.44
C THR A 336 16.19 -4.48 -0.82
N PRO A 337 17.13 -3.51 -0.68
CA PRO A 337 18.47 -3.73 -0.13
C PRO A 337 18.59 -3.71 1.41
N LYS A 338 19.50 -4.55 1.92
CA LYS A 338 19.55 -5.11 3.30
C LYS A 338 19.70 -4.09 4.45
N PHE A 339 19.91 -2.81 4.16
CA PHE A 339 20.26 -1.80 5.15
C PHE A 339 19.73 -0.38 4.87
N ALA A 340 18.82 -0.19 3.93
CA ALA A 340 18.28 1.14 3.62
C ALA A 340 16.79 1.25 4.00
N PRO A 341 16.31 2.41 4.48
CA PRO A 341 14.89 2.67 4.66
C PRO A 341 14.25 2.88 3.27
N TRP A 342 14.15 1.82 2.45
CA TRP A 342 13.73 1.91 1.05
C TRP A 342 12.42 2.68 0.86
N PRO A 343 11.36 2.49 1.68
CA PRO A 343 10.17 3.31 1.58
C PRO A 343 10.42 4.82 1.71
N ARG A 344 11.48 5.25 2.41
CA ARG A 344 11.92 6.65 2.48
C ARG A 344 12.75 7.07 1.28
N LEU A 345 13.60 6.18 0.76
CA LEU A 345 14.35 6.43 -0.47
C LEU A 345 13.42 6.63 -1.67
N LEU A 346 12.28 5.94 -1.70
CA LEU A 346 11.24 6.10 -2.73
C LEU A 346 10.58 7.49 -2.76
N ARG A 347 10.79 8.30 -1.71
CA ARG A 347 10.19 9.63 -1.55
C ARG A 347 11.11 10.76 -1.98
N THR A 348 12.33 10.45 -2.45
CA THR A 348 13.29 11.49 -2.84
C THR A 348 13.12 11.87 -4.31
N PRO A 349 13.44 13.11 -4.69
CA PRO A 349 13.39 13.55 -6.09
C PRO A 349 14.22 12.64 -7.03
N GLU A 350 15.34 12.09 -6.54
CA GLU A 350 16.15 11.15 -7.34
C GLU A 350 15.36 9.88 -7.67
N ALA A 351 14.59 9.34 -6.73
CA ALA A 351 13.76 8.17 -6.97
C ALA A 351 12.60 8.44 -7.94
N HIS A 352 12.12 9.68 -8.00
CA HIS A 352 11.01 10.08 -8.87
C HIS A 352 11.35 10.03 -10.36
N VAL A 353 12.63 10.07 -10.73
CA VAL A 353 13.06 9.92 -12.14
C VAL A 353 12.86 8.47 -12.61
N TYR A 354 12.87 7.51 -11.70
CA TYR A 354 12.84 6.09 -12.03
C TYR A 354 11.44 5.51 -11.96
N GLU A 355 11.16 4.65 -12.94
CA GLU A 355 9.88 3.98 -13.04
C GLU A 355 9.94 2.59 -12.42
N GLY A 356 9.23 2.40 -11.31
CA GLY A 356 9.00 1.10 -10.69
C GLY A 356 7.51 0.90 -10.51
N THR A 357 6.82 0.46 -11.56
CA THR A 357 5.34 0.48 -11.66
C THR A 357 4.63 -0.27 -10.54
N SER A 358 5.29 -1.25 -9.94
CA SER A 358 4.81 -1.96 -8.77
C SER A 358 4.83 -1.16 -7.46
N PHE A 359 5.46 0.02 -7.41
CA PHE A 359 5.55 0.85 -6.20
C PHE A 359 5.64 2.37 -6.42
N SER A 360 5.80 2.88 -7.64
CA SER A 360 6.19 4.28 -7.89
C SER A 360 5.04 5.19 -8.30
N LEU A 361 3.80 4.70 -8.36
CA LEU A 361 2.62 5.49 -8.74
C LEU A 361 2.30 6.59 -7.72
N LYS A 362 2.21 7.84 -8.18
CA LYS A 362 1.64 8.99 -7.46
C LYS A 362 0.28 9.29 -8.08
N SER A 363 -0.74 9.34 -7.24
CA SER A 363 -2.12 9.60 -7.66
C SER A 363 -2.95 10.11 -6.47
N ASN A 364 -4.25 10.28 -6.67
CA ASN A 364 -5.23 10.70 -5.67
C ASN A 364 -6.36 9.65 -5.57
N ALA A 365 -7.21 9.71 -4.55
CA ALA A 365 -8.27 8.73 -4.41
C ALA A 365 -9.29 8.79 -5.56
N HIS A 366 -9.62 10.00 -6.06
CA HIS A 366 -10.57 10.20 -7.15
C HIS A 366 -10.19 9.39 -8.39
N SER A 367 -9.01 9.64 -8.96
CA SER A 367 -8.55 8.99 -10.19
C SER A 367 -8.50 7.47 -10.04
N LEU A 368 -8.08 6.98 -8.88
CA LEU A 368 -8.00 5.55 -8.62
C LEU A 368 -9.38 4.92 -8.49
N ALA A 369 -10.31 5.51 -7.74
CA ALA A 369 -11.69 5.01 -7.62
C ALA A 369 -12.45 5.13 -8.95
N ARG A 370 -12.13 6.13 -9.77
CA ARG A 370 -12.66 6.35 -11.11
C ARG A 370 -12.25 5.26 -12.10
N LEU A 371 -11.02 4.76 -12.01
CA LEU A 371 -10.61 3.55 -12.73
C LEU A 371 -11.33 2.31 -12.19
N MET A 372 -11.42 2.18 -10.86
CA MET A 372 -12.09 1.04 -10.23
C MET A 372 -13.58 0.98 -10.55
N SER A 373 -14.24 2.12 -10.80
CA SER A 373 -15.65 2.14 -11.21
C SER A 373 -15.85 1.56 -12.62
N MET A 374 -14.92 1.81 -13.55
CA MET A 374 -14.92 1.17 -14.87
C MET A 374 -14.66 -0.34 -14.77
N MET A 375 -13.79 -0.76 -13.84
CA MET A 375 -13.59 -2.18 -13.55
C MET A 375 -14.84 -2.83 -12.93
N ALA A 376 -15.53 -2.16 -12.00
CA ALA A 376 -16.83 -2.61 -11.50
C ALA A 376 -17.89 -2.68 -12.63
N ASN A 377 -17.73 -1.87 -13.67
CA ASN A 377 -18.53 -1.87 -14.89
C ASN A 377 -17.95 -2.77 -16.01
N LYS A 378 -17.17 -3.80 -15.66
CA LYS A 378 -16.64 -4.82 -16.59
C LYS A 378 -15.80 -4.26 -17.74
N GLY A 379 -15.04 -3.19 -17.45
CA GLY A 379 -14.22 -2.49 -18.43
C GLY A 379 -14.98 -1.42 -19.24
N GLY A 380 -16.30 -1.33 -19.08
CA GLY A 380 -17.11 -0.31 -19.74
C GLY A 380 -16.87 1.10 -19.18
N SER A 381 -16.91 2.09 -20.06
CA SER A 381 -16.90 3.49 -19.63
C SER A 381 -18.07 3.79 -18.69
N THR A 382 -17.87 4.72 -17.74
CA THR A 382 -18.93 5.20 -16.83
C THR A 382 -19.38 6.61 -17.15
N ARG A 383 -18.87 7.24 -18.21
CA ARG A 383 -19.29 8.58 -18.66
C ARG A 383 -19.55 8.63 -20.17
N PRO A 384 -20.54 9.41 -20.63
CA PRO A 384 -20.79 9.59 -22.05
C PRO A 384 -19.58 10.18 -22.78
N GLY A 385 -19.26 9.64 -23.97
CA GLY A 385 -18.21 10.16 -24.84
C GLY A 385 -16.80 9.60 -24.59
N GLU A 386 -16.55 9.04 -23.41
CA GLU A 386 -15.28 8.36 -23.10
C GLU A 386 -15.24 6.94 -23.69
N PRO A 387 -14.06 6.45 -24.12
CA PRO A 387 -13.90 5.08 -24.60
C PRO A 387 -14.00 4.06 -23.46
N ASN A 388 -14.38 2.83 -23.78
CA ASN A 388 -14.28 1.72 -22.83
C ASN A 388 -12.82 1.51 -22.41
N LEU A 389 -12.62 1.17 -21.14
CA LEU A 389 -11.31 0.88 -20.57
C LEU A 389 -10.75 -0.43 -21.13
N LEU A 390 -11.61 -1.46 -21.21
CA LEU A 390 -11.36 -2.80 -21.73
C LEU A 390 -12.63 -3.33 -22.42
N SER A 391 -12.50 -4.26 -23.35
CA SER A 391 -13.62 -5.12 -23.74
C SER A 391 -14.07 -6.00 -22.56
N THR A 392 -15.34 -6.39 -22.54
CA THR A 392 -15.88 -7.30 -21.53
C THR A 392 -15.23 -8.69 -21.59
N GLU A 393 -14.78 -9.12 -22.77
CA GLU A 393 -14.04 -10.37 -22.95
C GLU A 393 -12.71 -10.33 -22.19
N THR A 394 -11.89 -9.29 -22.45
CA THR A 394 -10.61 -9.13 -21.77
C THR A 394 -10.77 -8.88 -20.27
N TYR A 395 -11.79 -8.12 -19.86
CA TYR A 395 -12.13 -8.00 -18.44
C TYR A 395 -12.40 -9.37 -17.81
N THR A 396 -13.20 -10.21 -18.47
CA THR A 396 -13.54 -11.56 -17.97
C THR A 396 -12.29 -12.43 -17.88
N GLN A 397 -11.44 -12.41 -18.90
CA GLN A 397 -10.17 -13.13 -18.90
C GLN A 397 -9.27 -12.66 -17.75
N ALA A 398 -9.00 -11.36 -17.65
CA ALA A 398 -8.10 -10.80 -16.65
C ALA A 398 -8.61 -10.99 -15.21
N THR A 399 -9.93 -10.99 -15.00
CA THR A 399 -10.54 -11.22 -13.68
C THR A 399 -10.81 -12.68 -13.37
N THR A 400 -10.51 -13.62 -14.29
CA THR A 400 -10.62 -15.06 -14.03
C THR A 400 -9.71 -15.44 -12.87
N LEU A 401 -10.22 -16.24 -11.92
CA LEU A 401 -9.46 -16.69 -10.76
C LEU A 401 -8.37 -17.68 -11.22
N HIS A 402 -7.09 -17.32 -11.04
CA HIS A 402 -5.96 -18.23 -11.32
C HIS A 402 -5.89 -19.33 -10.26
N GLY A 403 -5.97 -18.94 -8.98
CA GLY A 403 -6.02 -19.91 -7.90
C GLY A 403 -5.49 -19.39 -6.59
N THR A 404 -5.51 -20.28 -5.61
CA THR A 404 -5.15 -20.01 -4.22
C THR A 404 -3.89 -20.78 -3.86
N SER A 405 -2.84 -20.09 -3.44
CA SER A 405 -1.58 -20.73 -3.01
C SER A 405 -0.94 -19.93 -1.89
N LEU A 406 -0.14 -20.63 -1.07
CA LEU A 406 0.71 -19.98 -0.08
C LEU A 406 1.79 -19.17 -0.80
N ASP A 407 1.95 -17.92 -0.39
CA ASP A 407 3.01 -17.05 -0.89
C ASP A 407 4.26 -17.17 0.00
N GLU A 408 5.38 -17.55 -0.61
CA GLU A 408 6.65 -17.78 0.07
C GLU A 408 7.26 -16.51 0.67
N VAL A 409 6.94 -15.34 0.11
CA VAL A 409 7.41 -14.03 0.61
C VAL A 409 6.51 -13.53 1.74
N THR A 410 5.19 -13.49 1.53
CA THR A 410 4.28 -12.85 2.50
C THR A 410 3.90 -13.79 3.63
N GLY A 411 3.89 -15.11 3.37
CA GLY A 411 3.43 -16.14 4.31
C GLY A 411 1.91 -16.20 4.44
N GLU A 412 1.19 -15.64 3.46
CA GLU A 412 -0.27 -15.63 3.38
C GLU A 412 -0.77 -16.41 2.17
N ILE A 413 -2.04 -16.76 2.22
CA ILE A 413 -2.76 -17.37 1.12
C ILE A 413 -3.66 -16.28 0.53
N VAL A 414 -3.27 -15.75 -0.62
CA VAL A 414 -4.01 -14.71 -1.33
C VAL A 414 -4.46 -15.27 -2.67
N PRO A 415 -5.77 -15.45 -2.90
CA PRO A 415 -6.28 -15.83 -4.21
C PRO A 415 -6.09 -14.66 -5.19
N LEU A 416 -5.54 -14.97 -6.37
CA LEU A 416 -5.24 -13.99 -7.40
C LEU A 416 -6.02 -14.30 -8.67
N SER A 417 -6.45 -13.25 -9.38
CA SER A 417 -6.91 -13.36 -10.76
C SER A 417 -5.74 -13.37 -11.75
N VAL A 418 -5.99 -13.77 -12.99
CA VAL A 418 -4.99 -13.82 -14.08
C VAL A 418 -4.30 -12.46 -14.30
N GLY A 419 -5.04 -11.36 -14.20
CA GLY A 419 -4.53 -9.99 -14.27
C GLY A 419 -3.74 -9.56 -13.02
N GLY A 420 -3.51 -10.46 -12.06
CA GLY A 420 -2.63 -10.23 -10.93
C GLY A 420 -3.24 -9.38 -9.82
N TRP A 421 -4.56 -9.39 -9.67
CA TRP A 421 -5.27 -8.71 -8.58
C TRP A 421 -5.69 -9.71 -7.50
N ALA A 422 -5.70 -9.28 -6.24
CA ALA A 422 -6.36 -10.05 -5.20
C ALA A 422 -7.84 -10.20 -5.55
N LYS A 423 -8.39 -11.41 -5.47
CA LYS A 423 -9.79 -11.71 -5.77
C LYS A 423 -10.36 -12.65 -4.73
N THR A 424 -11.19 -12.16 -3.81
CA THR A 424 -11.67 -13.00 -2.70
C THR A 424 -13.05 -12.60 -2.18
N ARG A 425 -13.82 -13.62 -1.78
CA ARG A 425 -15.12 -13.48 -1.08
C ARG A 425 -15.01 -13.48 0.44
N SER A 426 -13.79 -13.67 0.96
CA SER A 426 -13.46 -13.64 2.38
C SER A 426 -12.53 -12.48 2.70
N PHE A 427 -12.65 -11.36 1.97
CA PHE A 427 -11.85 -10.17 2.21
C PHE A 427 -12.08 -9.71 3.65
N TYR A 428 -11.05 -9.80 4.48
CA TYR A 428 -11.11 -9.49 5.92
C TYR A 428 -12.08 -10.32 6.80
N GLY A 429 -12.65 -11.42 6.28
CA GLY A 429 -13.45 -12.38 7.04
C GLY A 429 -14.93 -12.00 7.22
N GLU A 430 -15.35 -11.81 8.47
CA GLU A 430 -16.75 -11.59 8.87
C GLU A 430 -17.19 -10.12 8.74
N GLY A 431 -18.50 -9.87 8.78
CA GLY A 431 -19.10 -8.53 8.71
C GLY A 431 -19.79 -8.23 7.38
N PRO A 432 -20.08 -6.95 7.07
CA PRO A 432 -20.66 -6.50 5.80
C PRO A 432 -19.96 -7.03 4.54
N LEU A 433 -18.64 -7.21 4.59
CA LEU A 433 -17.84 -7.77 3.49
C LEU A 433 -17.98 -9.29 3.31
N LYS A 434 -18.60 -10.00 4.26
CA LYS A 434 -18.74 -11.46 4.17
C LYS A 434 -19.49 -11.86 2.90
N GLY A 435 -18.88 -12.75 2.12
CA GLY A 435 -19.44 -13.29 0.89
C GLY A 435 -19.34 -12.34 -0.31
N VAL A 436 -18.87 -11.10 -0.11
CA VAL A 436 -18.73 -10.11 -1.17
C VAL A 436 -17.41 -10.30 -1.89
N GLU A 437 -17.45 -10.46 -3.20
CA GLU A 437 -16.23 -10.62 -4.00
C GLU A 437 -15.56 -9.26 -4.21
N VAL A 438 -14.42 -9.08 -3.54
CA VAL A 438 -13.58 -7.89 -3.65
C VAL A 438 -12.41 -8.19 -4.56
N GLN A 439 -12.12 -7.25 -5.46
CA GLN A 439 -10.96 -7.30 -6.35
C GLN A 439 -10.10 -6.04 -6.24
N GLY A 440 -8.78 -6.18 -6.41
CA GLY A 440 -7.85 -5.05 -6.50
C GLY A 440 -6.55 -5.26 -5.74
N TRP A 441 -5.99 -4.18 -5.18
CA TRP A 441 -4.72 -4.23 -4.45
C TRP A 441 -4.62 -3.14 -3.36
N SER A 442 -3.55 -3.19 -2.57
CA SER A 442 -3.26 -2.20 -1.53
C SER A 442 -1.77 -1.83 -1.41
N GLY A 443 -1.53 -0.76 -0.68
CA GLY A 443 -0.21 -0.18 -0.47
C GLY A 443 0.29 -0.49 0.93
N ALA A 444 1.62 -0.56 1.08
CA ALA A 444 2.26 -0.83 2.36
C ALA A 444 2.02 0.28 3.40
N GLU A 445 1.71 1.48 2.93
CA GLU A 445 1.35 2.66 3.71
C GLU A 445 -0.09 2.64 4.24
N GLY A 446 -0.97 1.82 3.64
CA GLY A 446 -2.37 1.68 4.06
C GLY A 446 -3.42 2.04 3.01
N SER A 447 -3.02 2.52 1.81
CA SER A 447 -3.98 2.79 0.74
C SER A 447 -4.65 1.51 0.24
N LEU A 448 -5.87 1.66 -0.27
CA LEU A 448 -6.69 0.59 -0.84
C LEU A 448 -7.23 1.06 -2.18
N ILE A 449 -7.11 0.24 -3.22
CA ILE A 449 -7.68 0.50 -4.54
C ILE A 449 -8.39 -0.77 -4.99
N LEU A 450 -9.72 -0.75 -4.88
CA LEU A 450 -10.55 -1.95 -4.95
C LEU A 450 -11.82 -1.70 -5.77
N TRP A 451 -12.36 -2.75 -6.37
CA TRP A 451 -13.70 -2.74 -6.96
C TRP A 451 -14.52 -3.96 -6.52
N ILE A 452 -15.83 -3.80 -6.57
CA ILE A 452 -16.82 -4.83 -6.24
C ILE A 452 -17.88 -4.79 -7.33
N GLU A 453 -17.75 -5.70 -8.30
CA GLU A 453 -18.65 -5.81 -9.45
C GLU A 453 -20.11 -6.01 -9.02
N GLU A 454 -20.37 -6.94 -8.10
CA GLU A 454 -21.72 -7.31 -7.65
C GLU A 454 -22.46 -6.18 -6.92
N LEU A 455 -21.76 -5.14 -6.48
CA LEU A 455 -22.34 -3.97 -5.82
C LEU A 455 -22.16 -2.67 -6.63
N GLY A 456 -21.51 -2.74 -7.80
CA GLY A 456 -21.19 -1.58 -8.64
C GLY A 456 -20.22 -0.60 -8.00
N ILE A 457 -19.37 -1.04 -7.06
CA ILE A 457 -18.50 -0.14 -6.27
C ILE A 457 -17.11 -0.05 -6.89
N GLY A 458 -16.65 1.17 -7.15
CA GLY A 458 -15.23 1.52 -7.24
C GLY A 458 -14.80 2.25 -5.97
N PHE A 459 -13.73 1.80 -5.31
CA PHE A 459 -13.30 2.31 -4.00
C PHE A 459 -11.81 2.65 -4.01
N SER A 460 -11.47 3.83 -3.51
CA SER A 460 -10.09 4.20 -3.23
C SER A 460 -9.97 5.00 -1.93
N TYR A 461 -8.99 4.62 -1.10
CA TYR A 461 -8.56 5.38 0.06
C TYR A 461 -7.05 5.60 -0.03
N VAL A 462 -6.63 6.85 0.10
CA VAL A 462 -5.24 7.29 -0.04
C VAL A 462 -4.89 8.17 1.16
N THR A 463 -3.73 7.94 1.77
CA THR A 463 -3.31 8.59 3.02
C THR A 463 -1.82 8.93 2.98
N ASN A 464 -1.43 10.01 3.66
CA ASN A 464 -0.03 10.37 3.89
C ASN A 464 0.52 9.88 5.24
N ALA A 465 -0.28 9.14 6.00
CA ALA A 465 0.08 8.54 7.27
C ALA A 465 0.41 7.07 7.04
N PHE A 466 1.70 6.73 6.98
CA PHE A 466 2.19 5.38 6.73
C PHE A 466 1.86 4.49 7.94
N GLY A 467 0.91 3.58 7.78
CA GLY A 467 0.45 2.68 8.83
C GLY A 467 1.52 1.67 9.27
N ALA A 468 1.37 1.12 10.47
CA ALA A 468 2.23 0.02 10.91
C ALA A 468 1.73 -1.29 10.30
N SER A 469 2.37 -1.76 9.22
CA SER A 469 1.99 -2.90 8.36
C SER A 469 1.19 -4.02 9.05
N GLU A 470 -0.14 -3.93 8.96
CA GLU A 470 -1.07 -4.80 9.67
C GLU A 470 -1.51 -6.01 8.83
N THR A 471 -1.75 -5.78 7.54
CA THR A 471 -2.11 -6.82 6.59
C THR A 471 -1.38 -6.60 5.28
N LEU A 472 -1.30 -7.62 4.44
CA LEU A 472 -0.83 -7.42 3.07
C LEU A 472 -1.76 -6.49 2.29
N LEU A 473 -3.07 -6.59 2.53
CA LEU A 473 -4.12 -5.92 1.78
C LEU A 473 -4.68 -4.65 2.46
N GLY A 474 -3.81 -3.82 3.05
CA GLY A 474 -4.14 -2.53 3.67
C GLY A 474 -4.01 -2.54 5.21
N ASP A 475 -4.66 -1.59 5.87
CA ASP A 475 -4.73 -1.52 7.34
C ASP A 475 -6.16 -1.34 7.86
N TYR A 476 -6.32 -1.26 9.17
CA TYR A 476 -7.64 -1.14 9.80
C TYR A 476 -8.44 0.11 9.35
N ARG A 477 -7.78 1.20 8.93
CA ARG A 477 -8.43 2.46 8.50
C ARG A 477 -9.18 2.20 7.20
N GLY A 478 -8.44 1.77 6.18
CA GLY A 478 -9.00 1.42 4.87
C GLY A 478 -10.01 0.29 4.97
N LYS A 479 -9.71 -0.78 5.72
CA LYS A 479 -10.64 -1.90 5.97
C LYS A 479 -11.99 -1.42 6.51
N THR A 480 -11.97 -0.57 7.54
CA THR A 480 -13.20 -0.10 8.19
C THR A 480 -13.99 0.85 7.30
N LEU A 481 -13.30 1.67 6.50
CA LEU A 481 -13.94 2.52 5.48
C LEU A 481 -14.67 1.65 4.44
N LEU A 482 -14.00 0.65 3.87
CA LEU A 482 -14.59 -0.26 2.90
C LEU A 482 -15.79 -1.02 3.47
N ASP A 483 -15.66 -1.53 4.70
CA ASP A 483 -16.74 -2.26 5.38
C ASP A 483 -18.01 -1.39 5.55
N ARG A 484 -17.83 -0.12 5.93
CA ARG A 484 -18.94 0.84 6.06
C ARG A 484 -19.54 1.20 4.70
N VAL A 485 -18.73 1.31 3.65
CA VAL A 485 -19.21 1.55 2.27
C VAL A 485 -20.07 0.38 1.80
N VAL A 486 -19.60 -0.86 2.00
CA VAL A 486 -20.36 -2.06 1.63
C VAL A 486 -21.65 -2.18 2.45
N TYR A 487 -21.60 -1.86 3.74
CA TYR A 487 -22.82 -1.79 4.55
C TYR A 487 -23.79 -0.73 4.02
N ALA A 488 -23.32 0.48 3.72
CA ALA A 488 -24.14 1.56 3.17
C ALA A 488 -24.80 1.15 1.85
N ARG A 489 -24.04 0.55 0.93
CA ARG A 489 -24.55 0.06 -0.35
C ARG A 489 -25.55 -1.09 -0.19
N LYS A 490 -25.30 -2.05 0.71
CA LYS A 490 -26.27 -3.10 1.03
C LYS A 490 -27.54 -2.53 1.66
N SER A 491 -27.43 -1.49 2.48
CA SER A 491 -28.59 -0.79 3.05
C SER A 491 -29.41 -0.11 1.96
N GLU A 492 -28.75 0.60 1.05
CA GLU A 492 -29.38 1.26 -0.10
C GLU A 492 -30.14 0.26 -0.99
N LEU A 493 -29.56 -0.92 -1.22
CA LEU A 493 -30.16 -1.98 -2.03
C LEU A 493 -31.19 -2.85 -1.24
N GLY A 494 -31.41 -2.58 0.05
CA GLY A 494 -32.30 -3.39 0.88
C GLY A 494 -31.81 -4.84 1.13
N LEU A 495 -30.50 -5.08 1.01
CA LEU A 495 -29.85 -6.40 1.15
C LEU A 495 -29.42 -6.73 2.59
N LEU A 496 -29.54 -5.78 3.52
CA LEU A 496 -29.26 -6.04 4.93
C LEU A 496 -30.36 -6.90 5.56
N PRO A 497 -30.03 -7.79 6.51
CA PRO A 497 -31.05 -8.54 7.25
C PRO A 497 -32.04 -7.58 7.90
N LYS A 498 -33.34 -7.84 7.73
CA LYS A 498 -34.38 -7.09 8.46
C LYS A 498 -34.09 -7.25 9.95
N LYS A 499 -33.96 -6.13 10.68
CA LYS A 499 -33.94 -6.17 12.15
C LYS A 499 -35.19 -6.93 12.58
N LYS A 500 -35.04 -8.04 13.29
CA LYS A 500 -36.17 -8.70 13.95
C LYS A 500 -36.89 -7.66 14.81
N ALA A 501 -38.21 -7.63 14.71
CA ALA A 501 -39.02 -6.76 15.56
C ALA A 501 -38.69 -7.06 17.03
N PRO A 502 -38.74 -6.07 17.95
CA PRO A 502 -38.47 -6.27 19.37
C PRO A 502 -39.31 -7.40 19.99
N GLU A 503 -40.50 -7.66 19.45
CA GLU A 503 -41.42 -8.70 19.93
C GLU A 503 -40.89 -10.13 19.72
N GLU A 504 -40.14 -10.42 18.66
CA GLU A 504 -39.54 -11.76 18.44
C GLU A 504 -38.33 -12.03 19.34
N GLN A 505 -37.69 -11.00 19.89
CA GLN A 505 -36.59 -11.17 20.86
C GLN A 505 -37.12 -11.47 22.27
N ALA A 506 -38.34 -11.03 22.60
CA ALA A 506 -39.00 -11.37 23.86
C ALA A 506 -39.45 -12.84 23.90
N GLU A 507 -39.99 -13.37 22.79
CA GLU A 507 -40.39 -14.79 22.72
C GLU A 507 -39.18 -15.75 22.74
N ALA A 508 -38.04 -15.36 22.14
CA ALA A 508 -36.81 -16.15 22.20
C ALA A 508 -36.12 -16.10 23.58
N GLY A 509 -36.35 -15.04 24.37
CA GLY A 509 -35.85 -14.91 25.75
C GLY A 509 -36.71 -15.64 26.78
N ALA A 510 -38.03 -15.67 26.58
CA ALA A 510 -38.96 -16.36 27.49
C ALA A 510 -38.94 -17.89 27.34
N GLY A 511 -38.57 -18.42 26.17
CA GLY A 511 -38.45 -19.87 25.94
C GLY A 511 -37.17 -20.52 26.48
N ALA A 512 -36.24 -19.74 27.04
CA ALA A 512 -34.95 -20.23 27.56
C ALA A 512 -34.87 -20.26 29.09
N GLU A 513 -35.91 -19.78 29.81
CA GLU A 513 -36.04 -19.92 31.27
C GLU A 513 -36.93 -21.09 31.72
N GLU A 514 -37.58 -21.80 30.78
CA GLU A 514 -38.25 -23.09 31.05
C GLU A 514 -37.64 -24.20 30.17
N LYS A 515 -36.47 -24.71 30.57
CA LYS A 515 -36.06 -26.10 30.32
C LYS A 515 -34.84 -26.54 31.13
#